data_AF-A0A5N8YNZ9-F1
#
_entry.id   AF-A0A5N8YNZ9-F1
#
_cell.length_a   1.000
_cell.length_b   1.000
_cell.length_c   1.000
_cell.angle_alpha   90.00
_cell.angle_beta   90.00
_cell.angle_gamma   90.00
#
_symmetry.space_group_name_H-M   'P 1'
#
loop_
_entity.id
_entity.type
_entity.pdbx_description
1 polymer ?
#
loop_
_entity_poly.entity_id
_entity_poly.type
_entity_poly.pdbx_seq_one_letter_code
_entity_poly.pdbx_strand_id
1 'polypeptide(L)' 'MNETKPEVYTVPEVGKLLGINRNLAYEMARQGHIPTIKLGRRLVCPKAAVDRWLTGAGDQAGPEHE' A
#
# COMPACT_ATOMS: atom_id res chain seq x y z
N MET A 1 24.91 3.35 -13.68
CA MET A 1 23.75 4.26 -13.61
C MET A 1 22.75 3.62 -12.65
N ASN A 2 22.82 3.92 -11.36
CA ASN A 2 21.80 3.46 -10.42
C ASN A 2 20.82 4.61 -10.22
N GLU A 3 19.77 4.63 -11.04
CA GLU A 3 18.58 5.43 -10.79
C GLU A 3 17.89 4.85 -9.56
N THR A 4 18.29 5.30 -8.37
CA THR A 4 17.60 4.99 -7.11
C THR A 4 16.28 5.75 -7.11
N LYS A 5 15.34 5.35 -7.96
CA LYS A 5 13.96 5.83 -7.92
C LYS A 5 13.45 5.59 -6.49
N PRO A 6 12.78 6.56 -5.85
CA PRO A 6 12.18 6.31 -4.55
C PRO A 6 11.16 5.19 -4.71
N GLU A 7 11.50 4.00 -4.23
CA GLU A 7 10.65 2.81 -4.24
C GLU A 7 9.58 2.91 -3.16
N VAL A 8 8.96 4.08 -3.00
CA VAL A 8 7.92 4.33 -2.00
C VAL A 8 6.73 4.99 -2.67
N TYR A 9 5.56 4.44 -2.39
CA TYR A 9 4.26 5.00 -2.72
C TYR A 9 3.73 5.81 -1.52
N THR A 10 2.77 6.66 -1.77
CA THR A 10 1.94 7.25 -0.72
C THR A 10 0.68 6.42 -0.51
N VAL A 11 0.04 6.56 0.65
CA VAL A 11 -1.24 5.91 0.96
C VAL A 11 -2.28 6.04 -0.17
N PRO A 12 -2.55 7.25 -0.73
CA PRO A 12 -3.50 7.38 -1.84
C PRO A 12 -3.03 6.72 -3.15
N GLU A 13 -1.72 6.61 -3.41
CA GLU A 13 -1.21 5.88 -4.57
C GLU A 13 -1.40 4.37 -4.42
N VAL A 14 -1.14 3.82 -3.23
CA VAL A 14 -1.46 2.42 -2.94
C VAL A 14 -2.96 2.15 -3.03
N GLY A 15 -3.78 3.10 -2.58
CA GLY A 15 -5.23 3.03 -2.76
C GLY A 15 -5.63 2.89 -4.23
N LYS A 16 -5.05 3.71 -5.12
CA LYS A 16 -5.29 3.60 -6.57
C LYS A 16 -4.82 2.26 -7.14
N LEU A 17 -3.67 1.75 -6.69
CA LEU A 17 -3.16 0.44 -7.12
C LEU A 17 -4.08 -0.71 -6.68
N LEU A 18 -4.68 -0.58 -5.50
CA LEU A 18 -5.65 -1.52 -4.94
C LEU A 18 -7.08 -1.37 -5.51
N GLY A 19 -7.36 -0.31 -6.28
CA GLY A 19 -8.71 0.01 -6.74
C GLY A 19 -9.64 0.56 -5.65
N ILE A 20 -9.10 1.02 -4.51
CA ILE A 20 -9.88 1.56 -3.39
C ILE A 20 -9.83 3.09 -3.33
N ASN A 21 -10.87 3.68 -2.72
CA ASN A 21 -10.93 5.13 -2.53
C ASN A 21 -9.88 5.59 -1.50
N ARG A 22 -9.47 6.87 -1.58
CA ARG A 22 -8.48 7.50 -0.68
C ARG A 22 -8.81 7.32 0.81
N ASN A 23 -10.09 7.42 1.17
CA ASN A 23 -10.52 7.26 2.57
C ASN A 23 -10.25 5.83 3.05
N LEU A 24 -10.66 4.84 2.27
CA LEU A 24 -10.42 3.44 2.58
C LEU A 24 -8.93 3.12 2.62
N ALA A 25 -8.13 3.72 1.74
CA ALA A 25 -6.67 3.59 1.78
C ALA A 25 -6.08 4.12 3.10
N TYR A 26 -6.54 5.28 3.58
CA TYR A 26 -6.11 5.82 4.88
C TYR A 26 -6.59 4.98 6.06
N GLU A 27 -7.82 4.46 6.02
CA GLU A 27 -8.35 3.53 7.03
C GLU A 27 -7.48 2.26 7.11
N MET A 28 -7.24 1.62 5.97
CA MET A 28 -6.42 0.41 5.87
C MET A 28 -4.96 0.65 6.27
N ALA A 29 -4.41 1.82 5.95
CA ALA A 29 -3.09 2.24 6.42
C ALA A 29 -3.04 2.45 7.94
N ARG A 30 -4.10 3.02 8.53
CA ARG A 30 -4.22 3.21 9.99
C ARG A 30 -4.45 1.91 10.75
N GLN A 31 -5.21 0.99 10.16
CA GLN A 31 -5.45 -0.36 10.68
C GLN A 31 -4.23 -1.27 10.56
N GLY A 32 -3.25 -0.91 9.72
CA GLY A 32 -2.04 -1.70 9.50
C GLY A 32 -2.21 -2.84 8.50
N HIS A 33 -3.31 -2.85 7.73
CA HIS A 33 -3.50 -3.81 6.64
C HIS A 33 -2.56 -3.53 5.46
N ILE A 34 -2.28 -2.26 5.18
CA ILE A 34 -1.33 -1.86 4.14
C ILE A 34 0.06 -1.67 4.78
N PRO A 35 1.14 -2.21 4.19
CA PRO A 35 2.49 -2.00 4.69
C PRO A 35 2.90 -0.53 4.52
N THR A 36 2.73 0.24 5.59
CA THR A 36 3.06 1.67 5.65
C THR A 36 4.17 1.92 6.67
N ILE A 37 5.08 2.82 6.32
CA ILE A 37 6.16 3.33 7.16
C ILE A 37 5.87 4.79 7.49
N LYS A 38 5.85 5.10 8.77
CA LYS A 38 5.69 6.45 9.28
C LYS A 38 7.07 7.13 9.37
N LEU A 39 7.38 8.01 8.42
CA LEU A 39 8.53 8.91 8.48
C LEU A 39 8.11 10.24 9.11
N GLY A 40 8.15 10.31 10.44
CA GLY A 40 7.79 11.51 11.20
C GLY A 40 6.33 11.92 10.97
N ARG A 41 6.13 12.98 10.18
CA ARG A 41 4.79 13.49 9.79
C ARG A 41 4.23 12.86 8.51
N ARG A 42 5.04 12.11 7.74
CA ARG A 42 4.63 11.53 6.47
C ARG A 42 4.43 10.02 6.60
N LEU A 43 3.36 9.49 6.00
CA LEU A 43 3.20 8.06 5.78
C LEU A 43 3.56 7.73 4.34
N VAL A 44 4.42 6.72 4.16
CA VAL A 44 4.82 6.19 2.86
C VAL A 44 4.78 4.68 2.88
N CYS A 45 4.50 4.05 1.75
CA CYS A 45 4.39 2.61 1.58
C CYS A 45 5.53 2.15 0.66
N PRO A 46 6.56 1.46 1.17
CA PRO A 46 7.62 0.95 0.30
C PRO A 46 7.06 -0.05 -0.71
N LYS A 47 7.35 0.19 -2.00
CA LYS A 47 6.99 -0.65 -3.14
C LYS A 47 7.39 -2.09 -2.92
N ALA A 48 8.61 -2.35 -2.46
CA ALA A 48 9.07 -3.71 -2.17
C ALA A 48 8.19 -4.44 -1.13
N ALA A 49 7.67 -3.72 -0.13
CA ALA A 49 6.77 -4.33 0.85
C ALA A 49 5.37 -4.54 0.28
N VAL A 50 4.85 -3.58 -0.51
CA VAL A 50 3.56 -3.70 -1.20
C VAL A 50 3.59 -4.85 -2.21
N ASP A 51 4.66 -4.97 -2.99
CA ASP A 51 4.87 -6.01 -4.00
C ASP A 51 4.97 -7.40 -3.36
N ARG A 52 5.75 -7.53 -2.28
CA ARG A 52 5.81 -8.76 -1.49
C ARG A 52 4.47 -9.09 -0.85
N TRP A 53 3.74 -8.08 -0.37
CA TRP A 53 2.43 -8.27 0.24
C TRP A 53 1.39 -8.70 -0.81
N LEU A 54 1.35 -8.09 -1.99
CA LEU A 54 0.46 -8.48 -3.09
C LEU A 54 0.80 -9.86 -3.66
N THR A 55 2.09 -10.16 -3.82
CA THR A 55 2.56 -11.48 -4.28
C THR A 55 2.20 -12.58 -3.27
N GLY A 56 2.25 -12.27 -1.97
CA GLY A 56 1.82 -13.19 -0.90
C GLY A 56 0.30 -13.23 -0.69
N ALA A 57 -0.43 -12.17 -1.04
CA ALA A 57 -1.88 -12.04 -0.85
C ALA A 57 -2.70 -12.69 -1.97
N GLY A 58 -2.08 -13.17 -3.05
CA GLY A 58 -2.74 -13.98 -4.07
C GLY A 58 -3.39 -15.28 -3.55
N ASP A 59 -3.15 -15.64 -2.28
CA ASP A 59 -3.80 -16.76 -1.57
C ASP A 59 -5.02 -16.32 -0.73
N GLN A 60 -5.25 -15.02 -0.54
CA GLN A 60 -6.32 -14.46 0.29
C GLN A 60 -7.14 -13.47 -0.54
N ALA A 61 -7.93 -14.00 -1.47
CA ALA A 61 -8.96 -13.23 -2.16
C ALA A 61 -9.93 -12.64 -1.13
N GLY A 62 -9.93 -11.31 -1.00
CA GLY A 62 -10.95 -10.59 -0.23
C GLY A 62 -12.32 -10.77 -0.91
N PRO A 63 -13.40 -10.86 -0.12
CA PRO A 63 -14.72 -11.22 -0.61
C PRO A 63 -15.26 -10.15 -1.56
N GLU A 64 -15.78 -10.63 -2.69
CA GLU A 64 -16.77 -9.97 -3.52
C GLU A 64 -17.81 -9.21 -2.64
N HIS A 65 -17.79 -7.89 -2.70
CA HIS A 65 -18.90 -7.09 -2.20
C HIS A 65 -19.89 -6.91 -3.36
N GLU A 66 -20.98 -7.68 -3.26
CA GLU A 66 -22.24 -7.57 -4.01
C GLU A 66 -22.90 -6.19 -3.87
#